data_AF-A0A0N5B647-F1
#
_entry.id   AF-A0A0N5B647-F1
#
_cell.length_a   1.000
_cell.length_b   1.000
_cell.length_c   1.000
_cell.angle_alpha   90.00
_cell.angle_beta   90.00
_cell.angle_gamma   90.00
#
_symmetry.space_group_name_H-M   'P 1'
#
loop_
_entity.id
_entity.type
_entity.pdbx_description
1 polymer ?
#
loop_
_entity_poly.entity_id
_entity_poly.type
_entity_poly.pdbx_seq_one_letter_code
_entity_poly.pdbx_strand_id
1 'polypeptide(L)'
;MKYLILLIISTYLATVSALKCDSYYQYQVGGFQTQSFDNVISGCDACGYLYSNTTDYNSFKGFFSGCLSSAKTLAQNYDSKLINMTEFNAICDKNIKLGVPYCQGYTVINEDASETDSKICCCPTDLCTRVYYQK
;
A
#
# COMPACT_ATOMS: atom_id res chain seq x y z
N MET A 1 52.45 9.97 -25.87
CA MET A 1 51.55 11.13 -25.64
C MET A 1 50.52 11.11 -26.75
N LYS A 2 49.20 11.04 -26.58
CA LYS A 2 48.29 11.27 -25.46
C LYS A 2 46.99 10.52 -25.78
N TYR A 3 46.55 9.70 -24.81
CA TYR A 3 45.18 9.40 -24.41
C TYR A 3 44.12 9.01 -25.46
N LEU A 4 43.94 7.70 -25.61
CA LEU A 4 42.66 7.07 -25.94
C LEU A 4 41.70 7.33 -24.76
N ILE A 5 40.73 8.22 -24.94
CA ILE A 5 39.68 8.46 -23.93
C ILE A 5 38.61 7.37 -24.13
N LEU A 6 38.78 6.25 -23.42
CA LEU A 6 37.69 5.30 -23.18
C LEU A 6 36.74 5.94 -22.16
N LEU A 7 35.69 6.58 -22.66
CA LEU A 7 34.50 6.90 -21.86
C LEU A 7 33.81 5.57 -21.54
N ILE A 8 34.16 4.98 -20.41
CA ILE A 8 33.37 3.93 -19.77
C ILE A 8 32.12 4.62 -19.26
N ILE A 9 31.09 4.68 -20.11
CA ILE A 9 29.74 5.04 -19.70
C ILE A 9 29.28 3.88 -18.83
N SER A 10 29.53 4.00 -17.54
CA SER A 10 28.97 3.14 -16.51
C SER A 10 27.47 3.41 -16.43
N THR A 11 26.70 2.90 -17.41
CA THR A 11 25.26 2.74 -17.26
C THR A 11 25.03 1.68 -16.20
N TYR A 12 25.04 2.11 -14.95
CA TYR A 12 24.27 1.43 -13.92
C TYR A 12 22.81 1.53 -14.35
N LEU A 13 22.38 0.60 -15.21
CA LEU A 13 20.97 0.26 -15.32
C LEU A 13 20.58 -0.26 -13.93
N ALA A 14 20.18 0.65 -13.04
CA ALA A 14 19.30 0.28 -11.97
C ALA A 14 18.03 -0.21 -12.66
N THR A 15 17.95 -1.52 -12.91
CA THR A 15 16.67 -2.16 -13.19
C THR A 15 15.88 -1.96 -11.91
N VAL A 16 15.12 -0.85 -11.84
CA VAL A 16 14.06 -0.70 -10.85
C VAL A 16 13.13 -1.86 -11.17
N SER A 17 13.31 -2.96 -10.44
CA SER A 17 12.52 -4.16 -10.61
C SER A 17 11.13 -3.78 -10.19
N ALA A 18 10.28 -3.49 -11.17
CA ALA A 18 8.89 -3.20 -10.93
C ALA A 18 8.25 -4.44 -10.29
N LEU A 19 7.75 -4.28 -9.07
CA LEU A 19 7.22 -5.39 -8.30
C LEU A 19 5.90 -5.88 -8.90
N LYS A 20 5.62 -7.15 -8.65
CA LYS A 20 4.32 -7.78 -8.90
C LYS A 20 3.52 -7.74 -7.61
N CYS A 21 2.39 -7.08 -7.64
CA CYS A 21 1.48 -6.99 -6.50
C CYS A 21 0.16 -7.66 -6.85
N ASP A 22 -0.47 -8.27 -5.86
CA ASP A 22 -1.83 -8.73 -6.01
C ASP A 22 -2.78 -7.54 -6.08
N SER A 23 -3.68 -7.57 -7.06
CA SER A 23 -4.83 -6.71 -7.24
C SER A 23 -6.06 -7.51 -6.82
N TYR A 24 -6.44 -7.36 -5.56
CA TYR A 24 -7.59 -8.02 -4.97
C TYR A 24 -8.22 -7.07 -3.98
N TYR A 25 -9.48 -6.71 -4.21
CA TYR A 25 -10.13 -5.70 -3.40
C TYR A 25 -11.64 -5.88 -3.41
N GLN A 26 -12.25 -5.54 -2.29
CA GLN A 26 -13.69 -5.39 -2.14
C GLN A 26 -13.91 -4.29 -1.11
N TYR A 27 -14.38 -3.13 -1.57
CA TYR A 27 -14.60 -1.99 -0.69
C TYR A 27 -15.79 -1.13 -1.11
N GLN A 28 -16.21 -0.29 -0.18
CA GLN A 28 -17.27 0.70 -0.34
C GLN A 28 -16.77 2.08 0.11
N VAL A 29 -17.15 3.11 -0.64
CA VAL A 29 -16.94 4.53 -0.31
C VAL A 29 -18.10 5.34 -0.85
N GLY A 30 -18.72 6.18 -0.01
CA GLY A 30 -19.75 7.13 -0.48
C GLY A 30 -20.93 6.45 -1.17
N GLY A 31 -21.29 5.24 -0.74
CA GLY A 31 -22.36 4.42 -1.33
C GLY A 31 -21.96 3.64 -2.59
N PHE A 32 -20.77 3.86 -3.14
CA PHE A 32 -20.25 3.10 -4.28
C PHE A 32 -19.51 1.86 -3.80
N GLN A 33 -19.82 0.71 -4.41
CA GLN A 33 -19.13 -0.55 -4.16
C GLN A 33 -18.20 -0.87 -5.33
N THR A 34 -17.03 -1.40 -5.02
CA THR A 34 -16.01 -1.78 -6.00
C THR A 34 -15.39 -3.10 -5.60
N GLN A 35 -15.25 -4.02 -6.56
CA GLN A 35 -14.66 -5.33 -6.34
C GLN A 35 -13.78 -5.74 -7.52
N SER A 36 -12.75 -6.52 -7.24
CA SER A 36 -11.95 -7.25 -8.23
C SER A 36 -11.71 -8.67 -7.76
N PHE A 37 -11.61 -9.59 -8.71
CA PHE A 37 -11.09 -10.92 -8.47
C PHE A 37 -9.57 -10.87 -8.34
N ASP A 38 -8.99 -11.90 -7.71
CA ASP A 38 -7.54 -12.03 -7.54
C ASP A 38 -6.84 -12.04 -8.90
N ASN A 39 -6.05 -10.99 -9.16
CA ASN A 39 -5.19 -10.89 -10.31
C ASN A 39 -3.85 -10.25 -9.91
N VAL A 40 -2.81 -10.45 -10.72
CA VAL A 40 -1.49 -9.84 -10.48
C VAL A 40 -1.32 -8.62 -11.37
N ILE A 41 -0.89 -7.51 -10.78
CA ILE A 41 -0.45 -6.31 -11.49
C ILE A 41 1.07 -6.15 -11.36
N SER A 42 1.72 -5.68 -12.42
CA SER A 42 3.15 -5.37 -12.45
C SER A 42 3.36 -3.87 -12.58
N GLY A 43 4.52 -3.37 -12.14
CA GLY A 43 4.85 -1.95 -12.28
C GLY A 43 4.72 -1.16 -10.98
N CYS A 44 4.53 -1.82 -9.84
CA CYS A 44 4.44 -1.15 -8.55
C CYS A 44 5.85 -0.92 -7.97
N ASP A 45 6.09 0.24 -7.35
CA ASP A 45 7.30 0.49 -6.55
C ASP A 45 7.31 -0.32 -5.24
N ALA A 46 6.11 -0.59 -4.71
CA ALA A 46 5.83 -1.39 -3.52
C ALA A 46 4.39 -1.87 -3.56
N CYS A 47 4.10 -2.97 -2.87
CA CYS A 47 2.73 -3.44 -2.70
C CYS A 47 2.10 -2.80 -1.46
N GLY A 48 0.81 -2.52 -1.55
CA GLY A 48 0.02 -1.90 -0.50
C GLY A 48 -1.19 -2.73 -0.14
N TYR A 49 -1.52 -2.76 1.15
CA TYR A 49 -2.76 -3.31 1.66
C TYR A 49 -3.45 -2.24 2.50
N LEU A 50 -4.76 -2.11 2.35
CA LEU A 50 -5.61 -1.25 3.16
C LEU A 50 -6.82 -2.07 3.62
N TYR A 51 -7.18 -1.96 4.88
CA TYR A 51 -8.38 -2.52 5.47
C TYR A 51 -9.02 -1.48 6.37
N SER A 52 -10.35 -1.42 6.38
CA SER A 52 -11.09 -0.66 7.37
C SER A 52 -12.50 -1.23 7.50
N ASN A 53 -13.01 -1.31 8.72
CA ASN A 53 -14.38 -1.76 8.98
C ASN A 53 -15.31 -0.60 9.39
N THR A 54 -14.87 0.65 9.22
CA THR A 54 -15.65 1.86 9.56
C THR A 54 -17.08 1.81 9.03
N THR A 55 -18.00 2.37 9.80
CA THR A 55 -19.41 2.49 9.44
C THR A 55 -19.75 3.84 8.80
N ASP A 56 -18.82 4.79 8.82
CA ASP A 56 -19.03 6.13 8.27
C ASP A 56 -19.20 6.08 6.75
N TYR A 57 -20.28 6.67 6.25
CA TYR A 57 -20.66 6.62 4.83
C TYR A 57 -19.57 7.12 3.87
N ASN A 58 -18.81 8.14 4.30
CA ASN A 58 -17.77 8.77 3.49
C ASN A 58 -16.37 8.17 3.71
N SER A 59 -16.25 7.16 4.56
CA SER A 59 -14.97 6.52 4.85
C SER A 59 -14.80 5.22 4.06
N PHE A 60 -13.56 4.75 3.98
CA PHE A 60 -13.25 3.52 3.26
C PHE A 60 -13.69 2.33 4.10
N LYS A 61 -14.52 1.44 3.55
CA LYS A 61 -14.95 0.22 4.23
C LYS A 61 -14.67 -1.00 3.37
N GLY A 62 -13.98 -2.00 3.90
CA GLY A 62 -13.60 -3.23 3.22
C GLY A 62 -12.09 -3.37 3.16
N PHE A 63 -11.58 -3.94 2.07
CA PHE A 63 -10.14 -4.10 1.87
C PHE A 63 -9.69 -3.80 0.45
N PHE A 64 -8.42 -3.44 0.32
CA PHE A 64 -7.74 -3.22 -0.93
C PHE A 64 -6.33 -3.81 -0.88
N SER A 65 -5.96 -4.61 -1.88
CA SER A 65 -4.59 -5.02 -2.18
C SER A 65 -4.25 -4.54 -3.59
N GLY A 66 -3.07 -3.94 -3.75
CA GLY A 66 -2.59 -3.44 -5.04
C GLY A 66 -1.24 -2.75 -4.93
N CYS A 67 -0.97 -1.82 -5.84
CA CYS A 67 0.19 -0.93 -5.69
C CYS A 67 0.02 -0.04 -4.45
N LEU A 68 1.12 0.22 -3.75
CA LEU A 68 1.14 1.09 -2.58
C LEU A 68 0.62 2.50 -2.86
N SER A 69 0.89 3.05 -4.05
CA SER A 69 0.38 4.37 -4.46
C SER A 69 -1.15 4.43 -4.39
N SER A 70 -1.84 3.42 -4.88
CA SER A 70 -3.31 3.33 -4.81
C SER A 70 -3.81 3.20 -3.38
N ALA A 71 -3.17 2.36 -2.56
CA ALA A 71 -3.54 2.22 -1.15
C ALA A 71 -3.35 3.54 -0.37
N LYS A 72 -2.24 4.26 -0.62
CA LYS A 72 -1.98 5.60 -0.04
C LYS A 72 -3.05 6.59 -0.46
N THR A 73 -3.43 6.63 -1.75
CA THR A 73 -4.49 7.53 -2.26
C THR A 73 -5.84 7.24 -1.59
N LEU A 74 -6.24 5.97 -1.49
CA LEU A 74 -7.49 5.58 -0.82
C LEU A 74 -7.48 6.01 0.65
N ALA A 75 -6.41 5.70 1.38
CA ALA A 75 -6.29 6.07 2.79
C ALA A 75 -6.26 7.59 2.99
N GLN A 76 -5.56 8.35 2.15
CA GLN A 76 -5.53 9.81 2.23
C GLN A 76 -6.92 10.43 2.02
N ASN A 77 -7.67 9.91 1.05
CA ASN A 77 -8.97 10.47 0.70
C ASN A 77 -10.07 10.12 1.71
N TYR A 78 -10.00 8.94 2.33
CA TYR A 78 -11.15 8.39 3.06
C TYR A 78 -10.86 8.01 4.52
N ASP A 79 -9.59 7.74 4.87
CA ASP A 79 -9.18 7.29 6.21
C ASP A 79 -8.12 8.20 6.86
N SER A 80 -7.85 9.39 6.32
CA SER A 80 -6.79 10.29 6.83
C SER A 80 -7.00 10.81 8.25
N LYS A 81 -8.21 10.67 8.78
CA LYS A 81 -8.53 10.95 10.19
C LYS A 81 -8.19 9.78 11.12
N LEU A 82 -8.18 8.55 10.59
CA LEU A 82 -7.91 7.32 11.32
C LEU A 82 -6.42 6.95 11.23
N ILE A 83 -5.83 7.15 10.05
CA ILE A 83 -4.44 6.82 9.74
C ILE A 83 -3.62 8.11 9.62
N ASN A 84 -2.57 8.23 10.42
CA ASN A 84 -1.57 9.27 10.27
C ASN A 84 -0.72 9.03 9.01
N MET A 85 -1.18 9.54 7.87
CA MET A 85 -0.54 9.30 6.57
C MET A 85 0.88 9.88 6.47
N THR A 86 1.18 10.96 7.20
CA THR A 86 2.54 11.53 7.23
C THR A 86 3.54 10.56 7.84
N GLU A 87 3.17 10.00 9.00
CA GLU A 87 3.97 9.00 9.71
C GLU A 87 4.07 7.71 8.91
N PHE A 88 2.94 7.21 8.39
CA PHE A 88 2.91 6.03 7.55
C PHE A 88 3.89 6.16 6.38
N ASN A 89 3.83 7.27 5.64
CA ASN A 89 4.69 7.50 4.49
C ASN A 89 6.18 7.50 4.89
N ALA A 90 6.54 8.23 5.95
CA ALA A 90 7.93 8.33 6.39
C ALA A 90 8.51 6.96 6.79
N ILE A 91 7.77 6.17 7.58
CA ILE A 91 8.22 4.86 8.06
C ILE A 91 8.20 3.84 6.92
N CYS A 92 7.15 3.83 6.10
CA CYS A 92 7.04 2.92 4.98
C CYS A 92 8.17 3.13 3.97
N ASP A 93 8.46 4.39 3.58
CA ASP A 93 9.52 4.68 2.61
C ASP A 93 10.90 4.31 3.14
N LYS A 94 11.12 4.41 4.45
CA LYS A 94 12.33 3.89 5.11
C LYS A 94 12.39 2.36 5.04
N ASN A 95 11.30 1.68 5.38
CA ASN A 95 11.26 0.22 5.47
C ASN A 95 11.32 -0.46 4.09
N ILE A 96 10.75 0.14 3.05
CA ILE A 96 10.90 -0.32 1.66
C ILE A 96 12.39 -0.37 1.27
N LYS A 97 13.16 0.67 1.60
CA LYS A 97 14.61 0.72 1.33
C LYS A 97 15.40 -0.33 2.11
N LEU A 98 14.87 -0.77 3.25
CA LEU A 98 15.46 -1.82 4.09
C LEU A 98 14.97 -3.22 3.71
N GLY A 99 14.03 -3.36 2.76
CA GLY A 99 13.45 -4.65 2.40
C GLY A 99 12.48 -5.20 3.45
N VAL A 100 11.94 -4.36 4.35
CA VAL A 100 11.11 -4.78 5.48
C VAL A 100 9.65 -4.34 5.27
N PRO A 101 8.65 -5.21 5.49
CA PRO A 101 7.25 -4.80 5.47
C PRO A 101 6.89 -3.96 6.70
N TYR A 102 5.90 -3.08 6.55
CA TYR A 102 5.41 -2.24 7.64
C TYR A 102 3.90 -2.11 7.59
N CYS A 103 3.26 -2.12 8.76
CA CYS A 103 1.84 -1.84 8.90
C CYS A 103 1.62 -0.81 10.00
N GLN A 104 0.69 0.12 9.75
CA GLN A 104 0.11 0.98 10.75
C GLN A 104 -1.35 0.57 10.94
N GLY A 105 -1.74 0.32 12.19
CA GLY A 105 -3.11 0.02 12.58
C GLY A 105 -3.67 1.10 13.49
N TYR A 106 -4.98 1.26 13.46
CA TYR A 106 -5.75 2.14 14.33
C TYR A 106 -7.01 1.40 14.76
N THR A 107 -7.21 1.27 16.07
CA THR A 107 -8.35 0.57 16.65
C THR A 107 -9.00 1.47 17.69
N VAL A 108 -10.31 1.72 17.56
CA VAL A 108 -11.11 2.51 18.50
C VAL A 108 -12.37 1.76 18.87
N ILE A 109 -12.70 1.81 20.15
CA ILE A 109 -14.00 1.37 20.67
C ILE A 109 -14.91 2.59 20.68
N ASN A 110 -15.98 2.53 19.89
CA ASN A 110 -17.00 3.55 19.81
C ASN A 110 -17.95 3.49 21.03
N GLU A 111 -18.74 4.54 21.22
CA GLU A 111 -19.66 4.66 22.36
C GLU A 111 -20.76 3.58 22.38
N ASP A 112 -21.09 3.02 21.22
CA ASP A 112 -22.03 1.91 21.03
C ASP A 112 -21.39 0.53 21.22
N ALA A 113 -20.15 0.48 21.73
CA ALA A 113 -19.31 -0.70 21.85
C ALA A 113 -18.98 -1.38 20.50
N SER A 114 -19.18 -0.69 19.37
CA SER A 114 -18.64 -1.13 18.08
C SER A 114 -17.13 -0.84 18.02
N GLU A 115 -16.39 -1.69 17.32
CA GLU A 115 -14.95 -1.53 17.13
C GLU A 115 -14.66 -1.07 15.71
N THR A 116 -14.01 0.08 15.59
CA THR A 116 -13.44 0.54 14.31
C THR A 116 -11.97 0.14 14.27
N ASP A 117 -11.64 -0.77 13.35
CA ASP A 117 -10.29 -1.18 13.00
C ASP A 117 -9.98 -0.70 11.57
N SER A 118 -8.87 0.01 11.43
CA SER A 118 -8.32 0.44 10.14
C SER A 118 -6.82 0.16 10.11
N LYS A 119 -6.34 -0.36 8.99
CA LYS A 119 -4.96 -0.82 8.83
C LYS A 119 -4.47 -0.54 7.43
N ILE A 120 -3.29 0.06 7.34
CA ILE A 120 -2.56 0.20 6.09
C ILE A 120 -1.19 -0.47 6.21
N CYS A 121 -0.78 -1.18 5.18
CA CYS A 121 0.51 -1.85 5.11
C CYS A 121 1.22 -1.53 3.80
N CYS A 122 2.54 -1.57 3.84
CA CYS A 122 3.39 -1.60 2.66
C CYS A 122 4.42 -2.71 2.76
N CYS A 123 4.79 -3.25 1.61
CA CYS A 123 5.82 -4.29 1.55
C CYS A 123 6.59 -4.25 0.21
N PRO A 124 7.92 -4.51 0.24
CA PRO A 124 8.80 -4.29 -0.91
C PRO A 124 9.13 -5.56 -1.72
N THR A 125 8.34 -6.62 -1.61
CA THR A 125 8.58 -7.88 -2.33
C THR A 125 7.35 -8.31 -3.14
N ASP A 126 7.54 -9.18 -4.12
CA ASP A 126 6.43 -9.67 -4.93
C ASP A 126 5.35 -10.36 -4.06
N LEU A 127 4.08 -10.05 -4.34
CA LEU A 127 2.88 -10.71 -3.79
C LEU A 127 2.83 -10.76 -2.25
N CYS A 128 3.50 -9.82 -1.58
CA CYS A 128 3.66 -9.81 -0.13
C CYS A 128 2.41 -9.45 0.66
N THR A 129 1.35 -8.95 0.00
CA THR A 129 0.10 -8.57 0.66
C THR A 129 -0.82 -9.76 0.91
N ARG A 130 -0.55 -10.94 0.32
CA ARG A 130 -1.35 -12.17 0.53
C ARG A 130 -1.44 -12.61 1.98
N VAL A 131 -0.43 -12.30 2.80
CA VAL A 131 -0.43 -12.61 4.24
C VAL A 131 -1.54 -11.88 4.99
N TYR A 132 -2.07 -10.80 4.42
CA TYR A 132 -3.16 -10.01 4.99
C TYR A 132 -4.54 -10.41 4.45
N TYR A 133 -4.61 -11.40 3.56
CA TYR A 133 -5.89 -11.88 3.06
C TYR A 133 -6.53 -12.70 4.16
N GLN A 134 -7.64 -12.20 4.70
CA GLN A 134 -8.49 -13.01 5.55
C GLN A 134 -9.15 -14.06 4.65
N LYS A 135 -8.77 -15.33 4.85
CA LYS A 135 -9.52 -16.49 4.35
C LYS A 135 -10.68 -16.79 5.28
#